data_AF-A0A943QLN1-F1
#
_entry.id   AF-A0A943QLN1-F1
#
_cell.length_a   1.000
_cell.length_b   1.000
_cell.length_c   1.000
_cell.angle_alpha   90.00
_cell.angle_beta   90.00
_cell.angle_gamma   90.00
#
_symmetry.space_group_name_H-M   'P 1'
#
loop_
_entity.id
_entity.type
_entity.pdbx_description
1 polymer ?
#
loop_
_entity_poly.entity_id
_entity_poly.type
_entity_poly.pdbx_seq_one_letter_code
_entity_poly.pdbx_strand_id
1 'polypeptide(L)' 'MKNQLKYFLSGIIIILFSSPIGYFMINTIYSNKNLSNEYTTLLNGFIYSVMTIGILIFSIGLINIFIEKKYK' A
#
# COMPACT_ATOMS: atom_id res chain seq x y z
N MET A 1 10.13 -17.25 11.26
CA MET A 1 8.64 -17.33 11.10
C MET A 1 7.81 -16.15 11.63
N LYS A 2 7.77 -15.83 12.95
CA LYS A 2 6.76 -14.88 13.50
C LYS A 2 6.81 -13.46 12.89
N ASN A 3 7.99 -12.93 12.56
CA ASN A 3 8.10 -11.57 12.02
C ASN A 3 7.91 -11.50 10.50
N GLN A 4 8.23 -12.55 9.73
CA GLN A 4 7.98 -12.55 8.27
C GLN A 4 6.49 -12.60 7.95
N LEU A 5 5.74 -13.42 8.68
CA LEU A 5 4.29 -13.47 8.58
C LEU A 5 3.65 -12.11 8.89
N LYS A 6 4.22 -11.34 9.84
CA LYS A 6 3.78 -9.97 10.11
C LYS A 6 3.99 -9.04 8.92
N TYR A 7 5.17 -9.07 8.28
CA TYR A 7 5.41 -8.25 7.09
C TYR A 7 4.48 -8.62 5.93
N PHE A 8 4.33 -9.92 5.67
CA PHE A 8 3.40 -10.43 4.66
C PHE A 8 1.96 -9.96 4.90
N LEU A 9 1.44 -10.16 6.11
CA LEU A 9 0.08 -9.72 6.49
C LEU A 9 -0.06 -8.20 6.44
N SER A 10 0.95 -7.45 6.90
CA SER A 10 0.92 -5.98 6.86
C SER A 10 0.87 -5.45 5.43
N GLY A 11 1.58 -6.08 4.48
CA GLY A 11 1.53 -5.71 3.06
C GLY A 11 0.13 -5.90 2.48
N ILE A 12 -0.52 -7.03 2.78
CA ILE A 12 -1.91 -7.30 2.36
C ILE A 12 -2.87 -6.26 2.93
N ILE A 13 -2.75 -5.95 4.22
CA ILE A 13 -3.60 -4.94 4.87
C ILE A 13 -3.42 -3.58 4.18
N ILE A 14 -2.18 -3.15 3.91
CA ILE A 14 -1.91 -1.88 3.23
C ILE A 14 -2.52 -1.85 1.83
N ILE A 15 -2.45 -2.95 1.08
CA ILE A 15 -3.06 -3.05 -0.25
C ILE A 15 -4.59 -2.92 -0.17
N LEU A 16 -5.24 -3.63 0.77
CA LEU A 16 -6.70 -3.58 0.95
C LEU A 16 -7.19 -2.19 1.37
N PHE A 17 -6.42 -1.49 2.21
CA PHE A 17 -6.74 -0.14 2.66
C PHE A 17 -6.24 0.98 1.73
N SER A 18 -5.55 0.66 0.63
CA SER A 18 -5.01 1.66 -0.30
C SER A 18 -6.06 2.62 -0.86
N SER A 19 -7.23 2.09 -1.21
CA SER A 19 -8.37 2.88 -1.70
C SER A 19 -8.90 3.87 -0.66
N PRO A 20 -9.35 3.45 0.54
CA PRO A 20 -9.83 4.39 1.56
C PRO A 20 -8.75 5.39 2.01
N ILE A 21 -7.47 4.97 2.05
CA ILE A 21 -6.35 5.88 2.35
C ILE A 21 -6.20 6.94 1.23
N GLY A 22 -6.30 6.55 -0.03
CA GLY A 22 -6.21 7.47 -1.17
C GLY A 22 -7.32 8.54 -1.14
N TYR A 23 -8.56 8.14 -0.87
CA TYR A 23 -9.66 9.09 -0.68
C TYR A 23 -9.42 10.03 0.50
N PHE A 24 -8.95 9.50 1.63
CA PHE A 24 -8.63 10.31 2.81
C PHE A 24 -7.52 11.33 2.52
N MET A 25 -6.45 10.93 1.82
CA MET A 25 -5.34 11.80 1.46
C MET A 25 -5.79 12.96 0.57
N ILE A 26 -6.59 12.70 -0.46
CA ILE A 26 -7.11 13.77 -1.33
C ILE A 26 -8.00 14.74 -0.59
N ASN A 27 -8.95 14.23 0.20
CA ASN A 27 -9.86 15.09 0.95
C ASN A 27 -9.11 15.96 1.98
N THR A 28 -8.00 15.46 2.52
CA THR A 28 -7.17 16.19 3.48
C THR A 28 -6.29 17.22 2.80
N ILE A 29 -5.54 16.84 1.76
CA ILE A 29 -4.53 17.69 1.11
C ILE A 29 -5.19 18.76 0.22
N TYR A 30 -6.23 18.38 -0.51
CA TYR A 30 -6.92 19.25 -1.45
C TYR A 30 -8.31 19.67 -0.95
N SER A 31 -8.47 19.73 0.38
CA SER A 31 -9.69 20.25 0.99
C SER A 31 -10.04 21.64 0.41
N ASN A 32 -11.31 21.85 0.07
CA ASN A 32 -11.85 23.09 -0.50
C ASN A 32 -11.23 23.54 -1.85
N LYS A 33 -10.50 22.66 -2.55
CA LYS A 33 -10.03 22.93 -3.92
C LYS A 33 -10.95 22.28 -4.95
N ASN A 34 -11.25 23.02 -6.03
CA ASN A 34 -12.00 22.47 -7.14
C ASN A 34 -11.07 21.64 -8.04
N LEU A 35 -11.31 20.33 -8.10
CA LEU A 35 -10.47 19.34 -8.78
C LEU A 35 -11.19 18.70 -9.98
N SER A 36 -12.24 19.33 -10.52
CA SER A 36 -13.19 18.75 -11.48
C SER A 36 -12.58 17.91 -12.61
N ASN A 37 -11.38 18.23 -13.09
CA ASN A 37 -10.68 17.46 -14.13
C ASN A 37 -9.44 16.67 -13.65
N GLU A 38 -8.93 16.93 -12.44
CA GLU A 38 -7.69 16.33 -11.93
C GLU A 38 -7.93 15.33 -10.80
N TYR A 39 -9.14 15.33 -10.21
CA TYR A 39 -9.50 14.54 -9.04
C TYR A 39 -9.20 13.06 -9.25
N THR A 40 -9.66 12.48 -10.37
CA THR A 40 -9.51 11.05 -10.67
C THR A 40 -8.05 10.66 -10.87
N THR A 41 -7.28 11.49 -11.58
CA THR A 41 -5.85 11.27 -11.82
C THR A 41 -5.06 11.32 -10.52
N LEU A 42 -5.29 12.32 -9.69
CA LEU A 42 -4.65 12.44 -8.38
C LEU A 42 -5.05 11.27 -7.47
N LEU A 43 -6.34 10.90 -7.46
CA LEU A 43 -6.85 9.83 -6.59
C LEU A 43 -6.18 8.51 -6.94
N ASN A 44 -6.14 8.18 -8.22
CA ASN A 44 -5.46 7.00 -8.71
C ASN A 44 -3.96 7.05 -8.40
N GLY A 45 -3.33 8.22 -8.51
CA GLY A 45 -1.94 8.43 -8.11
C GLY A 45 -1.69 8.08 -6.63
N PHE A 46 -2.54 8.57 -5.71
CA PHE A 46 -2.43 8.23 -4.29
C PHE A 46 -2.69 6.75 -4.03
N ILE A 47 -3.77 6.19 -4.59
CA ILE A 47 -4.13 4.77 -4.41
C ILE A 47 -3.00 3.87 -4.90
N TYR A 48 -2.49 4.10 -6.11
CA TYR A 48 -1.41 3.29 -6.67
C TYR A 48 -0.12 3.44 -5.88
N SER A 49 0.22 4.63 -5.40
CA SER A 49 1.40 4.83 -4.55
C SER A 49 1.32 3.99 -3.27
N VAL A 50 0.18 4.03 -2.57
CA VAL A 50 -0.04 3.23 -1.35
C VAL A 50 -0.05 1.74 -1.67
N MET A 51 -0.66 1.34 -2.79
CA MET A 51 -0.66 -0.04 -3.26
C MET A 51 0.76 -0.54 -3.55
N THR A 52 1.61 0.27 -4.19
CA THR A 52 3.02 -0.07 -4.43
C THR A 52 3.79 -0.26 -3.14
N ILE A 53 3.59 0.60 -2.14
CA ILE A 53 4.19 0.42 -0.80
C ILE A 53 3.77 -0.93 -0.20
N GLY A 54 2.47 -1.26 -0.28
CA GLY A 54 1.97 -2.56 0.18
C GLY A 54 2.59 -3.75 -0.56
N ILE A 55 2.74 -3.66 -1.88
CA ILE A 55 3.39 -4.69 -2.72
C ILE A 55 4.86 -4.88 -2.34
N LEU A 56 5.60 -3.80 -2.07
CA LEU A 56 7.00 -3.87 -1.66
C LEU A 56 7.15 -4.57 -0.30
N ILE A 57 6.32 -4.18 0.67
CA ILE A 57 6.32 -4.80 2.02
C ILE A 57 5.93 -6.28 1.93
N PHE A 58 4.92 -6.61 1.13
CA PHE A 58 4.50 -7.97 0.85
C PHE A 58 5.64 -8.80 0.23
N SER A 59 6.35 -8.23 -0.75
CA SER A 59 7.46 -8.89 -1.45
C SER A 59 8.63 -9.17 -0.51
N ILE A 60 8.97 -8.23 0.38
CA ILE A 60 10.00 -8.44 1.42
C ILE A 60 9.59 -9.60 2.36
N GLY A 61 8.32 -9.64 2.76
CA GLY A 61 7.77 -10.74 3.57
C GLY A 61 7.92 -12.10 2.87
N LEU A 62 7.56 -12.18 1.59
CA LEU A 62 7.71 -13.40 0.78
C LEU A 62 9.18 -13.82 0.62
N ILE A 63 10.05 -12.91 0.20
CA ILE A 63 11.48 -13.19 -0.01
C ILE A 63 12.10 -13.74 1.27
N ASN A 64 11.79 -13.13 2.42
CA ASN A 64 12.32 -13.61 3.70
C ASN A 64 11.80 -15.00 4.11
N ILE A 65 10.59 -15.39 3.69
CA ILE A 65 10.07 -16.76 3.89
C ILE A 65 10.84 -17.75 3.02
N PHE A 66 11.07 -17.43 1.75
CA PHE A 66 11.81 -18.28 0.82
C PHE A 66 13.28 -18.45 1.23
N ILE A 67 13.94 -17.39 1.70
CA ILE A 67 15.32 -17.44 2.19
C ILE A 67 15.39 -18.31 3.46
N GLU A 68 14.52 -18.11 4.46
CA GLU A 68 14.56 -18.96 5.68
C GLU A 68 14.35 -20.44 5.32
N LYS A 69 13.46 -20.76 4.37
CA LYS A 69 13.22 -22.13 3.93
C LYS A 69 14.41 -22.77 3.18
N LYS A 70 15.32 -21.96 2.64
CA LYS A 70 16.51 -22.44 1.91
C LYS A 70 17.71 -22.71 2.83
N TYR A 71 17.80 -22.00 3.95
CA TYR A 71 18.94 -22.05 4.89
C TYR A 71 18.64 -22.81 6.19
N LYS A 72 17.54 -23.56 6.24
CA LYS A 72 17.09 -24.36 7.38
C LYS A 72 16.67 -25.73 6.87
#